data_AF-A0A7C2ITM6-F1
#
_entry.id   AF-A0A7C2ITM6-F1
#
_cell.length_a   1.000
_cell.length_b   1.000
_cell.length_c   1.000
_cell.angle_alpha   90.00
_cell.angle_beta   90.00
_cell.angle_gamma   90.00
#
_symmetry.space_group_name_H-M   'P 1'
#
loop_
_entity.id
_entity.type
_entity.pdbx_description
1 polymer ?
#
loop_
_entity_poly.entity_id
_entity_poly.type
_entity_poly.pdbx_seq_one_letter_code
_entity_poly.pdbx_strand_id
1 'polypeptide(L)'
;GALIGFGIVVPIVHGALGVLLGTWAGLSLGGSTVLGVMAASASYIAAPAAVRLALPEANPTLYLTASLGVTFPFNLGLGIPLFYQLARWLHGG
;
A
#
# COMPACT_ATOMS: atom_id res chain seq x y z
N GLY A 1 -9.38 13.00 -10.45
CA GLY A 1 -7.98 13.22 -10.82
C GLY A 1 -7.05 13.02 -9.63
N ALA A 2 -6.91 14.03 -8.77
CA ALA A 2 -5.95 14.02 -7.66
C ALA A 2 -6.09 12.81 -6.71
N LEU A 3 -7.31 12.41 -6.34
CA LEU A 3 -7.55 11.26 -5.45
C LEU A 3 -7.03 9.93 -6.03
N ILE A 4 -7.21 9.72 -7.34
CA ILE A 4 -6.75 8.51 -8.03
C ILE A 4 -5.23 8.50 -8.07
N GLY A 5 -4.62 9.64 -8.43
CA GLY A 5 -3.15 9.78 -8.39
C GLY A 5 -2.59 9.52 -6.99
N PHE A 6 -3.21 10.08 -5.96
CA PHE A 6 -2.82 9.84 -4.57
C PHE A 6 -2.95 8.35 -4.18
N GLY A 7 -4.09 7.73 -4.47
CA GLY A 7 -4.37 6.32 -4.16
C GLY A 7 -3.55 5.29 -4.95
N ILE A 8 -2.68 5.75 -5.85
CA ILE A 8 -1.74 4.90 -6.61
C ILE A 8 -0.29 5.22 -6.22
N VAL A 9 0.09 6.50 -6.28
CA VAL A 9 1.48 6.93 -6.05
C VAL A 9 1.91 6.71 -4.60
N VAL A 10 1.05 7.04 -3.64
CA VAL A 10 1.39 6.92 -2.21
C VAL A 10 1.64 5.46 -1.82
N PRO A 11 0.77 4.48 -2.18
CA PRO A 11 1.04 3.06 -2.00
C PRO A 11 2.36 2.58 -2.61
N ILE A 12 2.69 3.01 -3.83
CA ILE A 12 3.95 2.63 -4.50
C ILE A 12 5.15 3.10 -3.69
N VAL A 13 5.15 4.36 -3.25
CA VAL A 13 6.26 4.93 -2.47
C VAL A 13 6.42 4.18 -1.14
N HIS A 14 5.33 3.96 -0.40
CA HIS A 14 5.38 3.27 0.89
C HIS A 14 5.78 1.80 0.74
N GLY A 15 5.26 1.10 -0.26
CA GLY A 15 5.62 -0.28 -0.50
C GLY A 15 7.06 -0.44 -0.96
N ALA A 16 7.58 0.46 -1.81
CA ALA A 16 8.99 0.46 -2.19
C ALA A 16 9.91 0.68 -0.98
N LEU A 17 9.55 1.60 -0.08
CA LEU A 17 10.26 1.79 1.19
C LEU A 17 10.19 0.54 2.08
N GLY A 18 9.02 -0.10 2.17
CA GLY A 18 8.84 -1.35 2.91
C GLY A 18 9.70 -2.49 2.38
N VAL A 19 9.78 -2.67 1.07
CA VAL A 19 10.66 -3.66 0.44
C VAL A 19 12.13 -3.33 0.71
N LEU A 20 12.54 -2.07 0.52
CA LEU A 20 13.91 -1.62 0.73
C LEU A 20 14.37 -1.87 2.17
N LEU A 21 13.57 -1.39 3.13
CA LEU A 21 13.87 -1.54 4.56
C LEU A 21 13.81 -3.01 5.00
N GLY A 22 12.87 -3.80 4.46
CA GLY A 22 12.81 -5.24 4.71
C GLY A 22 14.05 -5.97 4.23
N THR A 23 14.53 -5.62 3.03
CA THR A 23 15.75 -6.19 2.46
C THR A 23 16.97 -5.80 3.30
N TRP A 24 17.10 -4.53 3.69
CA TRP A 24 18.18 -4.06 4.56
C TRP A 24 18.14 -4.67 5.97
N ALA A 25 16.95 -4.98 6.47
CA ALA A 25 16.77 -5.69 7.73
C ALA A 25 17.10 -7.20 7.63
N GLY A 26 17.47 -7.71 6.45
CA GLY A 26 17.82 -9.12 6.23
C GLY A 26 16.61 -10.05 6.13
N LEU A 27 15.41 -9.52 5.86
CA LEU A 27 14.25 -10.36 5.56
C LEU A 27 14.47 -11.12 4.25
N SER A 28 13.88 -12.31 4.14
CA SER A 28 13.90 -13.06 2.88
C SER A 28 13.20 -12.31 1.74
N LEU A 29 13.37 -12.77 0.50
CA LEU A 29 12.62 -12.27 -0.66
C LEU A 29 11.11 -12.18 -0.38
N GLY A 30 10.53 -13.25 0.17
CA GLY A 30 9.13 -13.31 0.56
C GLY A 30 8.81 -12.33 1.69
N GLY A 31 9.65 -12.27 2.73
CA GLY A 31 9.45 -11.35 3.85
C GLY A 31 9.47 -9.88 3.45
N SER A 32 10.44 -9.48 2.63
CA SER A 32 10.55 -8.12 2.08
C SER A 32 9.37 -7.77 1.17
N THR A 33 8.94 -8.71 0.33
CA THR A 33 7.74 -8.56 -0.51
C THR A 33 6.49 -8.30 0.35
N VAL A 34 6.26 -9.14 1.36
CA VAL A 34 5.10 -9.02 2.26
C VAL A 34 5.15 -7.70 3.02
N LEU A 35 6.32 -7.30 3.53
CA LEU A 35 6.47 -6.01 4.21
C LEU A 35 6.13 -4.83 3.29
N GLY A 36 6.59 -4.86 2.03
CA GLY A 36 6.22 -3.87 1.02
C GLY A 36 4.71 -3.81 0.77
N VAL A 37 4.06 -4.96 0.57
CA VAL A 37 2.61 -5.03 0.36
C VAL A 37 1.83 -4.48 1.56
N MET A 38 2.29 -4.80 2.78
CA MET A 38 1.68 -4.30 4.01
C MET A 38 1.85 -2.78 4.14
N ALA A 39 3.05 -2.27 3.85
CA ALA A 39 3.34 -0.83 3.90
C ALA A 39 2.57 -0.03 2.83
N ALA A 40 2.31 -0.61 1.67
CA ALA A 40 1.51 0.01 0.61
C ALA A 40 0.00 0.04 0.90
N SER A 41 -0.48 -0.74 1.87
CA SER A 41 -1.91 -0.88 2.15
C SER A 41 -2.49 0.36 2.83
N ALA A 42 -3.73 0.71 2.49
CA ALA A 42 -4.46 1.83 3.09
C ALA A 42 -5.35 1.44 4.28
N SER A 43 -5.29 0.18 4.75
CA SER A 43 -6.23 -0.42 5.72
C SER A 43 -7.69 -0.33 5.25
N TYR A 44 -8.20 -1.41 4.69
CA TYR A 44 -9.48 -1.41 3.97
C TYR A 44 -10.72 -1.55 4.85
N ILE A 45 -10.54 -1.76 6.16
CA ILE A 45 -11.63 -1.99 7.11
C ILE A 45 -11.50 -1.02 8.28
N ALA A 46 -10.38 -1.11 9.01
CA ALA A 46 -10.21 -0.37 10.26
C ALA A 46 -10.04 1.14 10.04
N ALA A 47 -9.27 1.57 9.03
CA ALA A 47 -9.06 3.00 8.80
C ALA A 47 -10.34 3.75 8.39
N PRO A 48 -11.19 3.26 7.46
CA PRO A 48 -12.49 3.88 7.19
C PRO A 48 -13.39 3.99 8.43
N ALA A 49 -13.43 2.95 9.26
CA ALA A 49 -14.18 2.99 10.51
C ALA A 49 -13.63 4.03 11.49
N ALA A 50 -12.31 4.10 11.63
CA ALA A 50 -11.64 5.08 12.50
C ALA A 50 -11.86 6.51 12.03
N VAL A 51 -11.74 6.80 10.72
CA VAL A 51 -12.00 8.13 10.15
C VAL A 51 -13.46 8.54 10.38
N ARG A 52 -14.42 7.62 10.18
CA ARG A 52 -15.83 7.91 10.42
C ARG A 52 -16.13 8.26 11.88
N LEU A 53 -15.45 7.61 12.82
CA LEU A 53 -15.63 7.86 14.26
C LEU A 53 -14.91 9.13 14.73
N ALA A 54 -13.68 9.34 14.29
CA ALA A 54 -12.83 10.45 14.75
C ALA A 54 -13.12 11.76 14.02
N LEU A 55 -13.56 11.69 12.77
CA LEU A 55 -13.78 12.83 11.86
C LEU A 55 -15.16 12.70 11.17
N PRO A 56 -16.28 12.85 11.90
CA PRO A 56 -17.62 12.62 11.37
C PRO A 56 -18.00 13.57 10.21
N GLU A 57 -17.39 14.76 10.17
CA GLU A 57 -17.59 15.76 9.10
C GLU A 57 -16.83 15.42 7.81
N ALA A 58 -15.92 14.43 7.83
CA ALA A 58 -15.17 14.03 6.65
C ALA A 58 -16.09 13.34 5.63
N ASN A 59 -15.95 13.69 4.35
CA ASN A 59 -16.76 13.12 3.29
C ASN A 59 -16.47 11.60 3.13
N PRO A 60 -17.47 10.72 3.35
CA PRO A 60 -17.31 9.26 3.24
C PRO A 60 -16.84 8.78 1.87
N THR A 61 -17.28 9.45 0.82
CA THR A 61 -16.89 9.12 -0.55
C THR A 61 -15.38 9.22 -0.73
N LEU A 62 -14.72 10.22 -0.13
CA LEU A 62 -13.28 10.41 -0.33
C LEU A 62 -12.45 9.27 0.24
N TYR A 63 -12.61 8.94 1.53
CA TYR A 63 -11.78 7.94 2.18
C TYR A 63 -12.16 6.51 1.77
N LEU A 64 -13.44 6.23 1.49
CA LEU A 64 -13.88 4.93 0.97
C LEU A 64 -13.40 4.73 -0.47
N THR A 65 -13.57 5.71 -1.35
CA THR A 65 -13.09 5.58 -2.74
C THR A 65 -11.56 5.49 -2.80
N ALA A 66 -10.82 6.28 -2.00
CA ALA A 66 -9.36 6.18 -1.97
C ALA A 66 -8.87 4.79 -1.51
N SER A 67 -9.42 4.26 -0.41
CA SER A 67 -8.98 2.98 0.16
C SER A 67 -9.51 1.77 -0.60
N LEU A 68 -10.84 1.66 -0.79
CA LEU A 68 -11.51 0.48 -1.38
C LEU A 68 -11.63 0.57 -2.90
N GLY A 69 -11.93 1.75 -3.43
CA GLY A 69 -12.18 1.94 -4.86
C GLY A 69 -10.90 2.04 -5.70
N VAL A 70 -9.80 2.48 -5.11
CA VAL A 70 -8.53 2.73 -5.82
C VAL A 70 -7.39 1.91 -5.24
N THR A 71 -7.00 2.15 -3.98
CA THR A 71 -5.78 1.56 -3.41
C THR A 71 -5.86 0.04 -3.32
N PHE A 72 -6.99 -0.51 -2.86
CA PHE A 72 -7.18 -1.96 -2.72
C PHE A 72 -7.03 -2.71 -4.05
N PRO A 73 -7.82 -2.43 -5.11
CA PRO A 73 -7.68 -3.14 -6.37
C PRO A 73 -6.32 -2.89 -7.04
N PHE A 74 -5.75 -1.68 -6.91
CA PHE A 74 -4.40 -1.40 -7.39
C PHE A 74 -3.35 -2.28 -6.70
N ASN A 75 -3.36 -2.34 -5.36
CA ASN A 75 -2.39 -3.11 -4.60
C ASN A 75 -2.49 -4.61 -4.90
N LEU A 76 -3.70 -5.14 -5.01
CA LEU A 76 -3.92 -6.57 -5.29
C LEU A 76 -3.51 -6.93 -6.72
N GLY A 77 -3.89 -6.10 -7.71
CA GLY A 77 -3.62 -6.36 -9.12
C GLY A 77 -2.20 -6.05 -9.57
N LEU A 78 -1.63 -4.93 -9.10
CA LEU A 78 -0.34 -4.41 -9.57
C LEU A 78 0.69 -4.24 -8.45
N GLY A 79 0.28 -3.85 -7.25
CA GLY A 79 1.20 -3.62 -6.12
C GLY A 79 1.98 -4.87 -5.73
N ILE A 80 1.30 -6.01 -5.51
CA ILE A 80 1.94 -7.28 -5.15
C ILE A 80 3.02 -7.70 -6.17
N PRO A 81 2.72 -7.84 -7.49
CA PRO A 81 3.75 -8.21 -8.44
C PRO A 81 4.86 -7.15 -8.55
N LEU A 82 4.54 -5.86 -8.44
CA LEU A 82 5.54 -4.79 -8.44
C LEU A 82 6.53 -4.92 -7.27
N PHE A 83 6.04 -5.12 -6.05
CA PHE A 83 6.88 -5.24 -4.87
C PHE A 83 7.67 -6.54 -4.84
N TYR A 84 7.10 -7.64 -5.35
CA TYR A 84 7.84 -8.88 -5.53
C TYR A 84 9.02 -8.70 -6.49
N GLN A 85 8.79 -8.05 -7.63
CA GLN A 85 9.85 -7.80 -8.61
C GLN A 85 10.94 -6.87 -8.07
N LEU A 86 10.55 -5.83 -7.32
CA LEU A 86 11.50 -4.96 -6.63
C LEU A 86 12.32 -5.74 -5.59
N ALA A 87 11.65 -6.54 -4.75
CA ALA A 87 12.31 -7.36 -3.73
C ALA A 87 13.29 -8.35 -4.37
N ARG A 88 12.88 -8.96 -5.50
CA ARG A 88 13.70 -9.87 -6.28
C ARG A 88 14.96 -9.18 -6.79
N TRP A 89 14.83 -8.01 -7.41
CA TRP A 89 15.98 -7.23 -7.89
C TRP A 89 16.96 -6.88 -6.75
N LEU A 90 16.46 -6.49 -5.57
CA LEU A 90 17.30 -6.15 -4.43
C LEU A 90 17.96 -7.38 -3.76
N HIS A 91 17.37 -8.57 -3.87
CA HIS A 91 17.95 -9.82 -3.38
C HIS A 91 18.91 -10.49 -4.37
N GLY A 92 19.29 -9.79 -5.45
CA GLY A 92 20.18 -10.32 -6.48
C GLY A 92 19.52 -11.32 -7.41
N GLY A 93 18.19 -11.28 -7.53
CA GLY A 93 17.43 -12.07 -8.51
C GLY A 93 17.38 -11.50 -9.91
#